data_AF-A0A7D9J416-F1
#
_entry.id   AF-A0A7D9J416-F1
#
_cell.length_a   1.000
_cell.length_b   1.000
_cell.length_c   1.000
_cell.angle_alpha   90.00
_cell.angle_beta   90.00
_cell.angle_gamma   90.00
#
_symmetry.space_group_name_H-M   'P 1'
#
loop_
_entity.id
_entity.type
_entity.pdbx_description
1 polymer ?
#
loop_
_entity_poly.entity_id
_entity_poly.type
_entity_poly.pdbx_seq_one_letter_code
_entity_poly.pdbx_strand_id
1 'polypeptide(L)'
;MSSQSYKTASSRDISVSAQASYSGLVSVSGGFSLDKSERQAASQFSKEVETTTITVGAAPPSNGEAAYWASTVKENPVPTSYKIEPISNLFTNVFMEGTGINYNLLRKKLVGIEKLYCQQLLQAGTVNSCEESVSVGITINDFYLLNSISTFAAATETSCISKCFENRHCLSIAYISNSNECHFYGDANKKHEISKEANAKAKIIIFPTKINDQKTDFVVEHLRVSTKARPASNKTVDAQSCKKACLQDTSCDVFNFCSDQTYCKGEVNNCKLYSSKAS
;
A
#
# COMPACT_ATOMS: atom_id res chain seq x y z
N MET A 1 15.41 -24.23 9.73
CA MET A 1 16.24 -23.72 10.85
C MET A 1 15.71 -24.28 12.17
N SER A 2 16.58 -24.78 13.05
CA SER A 2 16.16 -25.29 14.38
C SER A 2 15.87 -24.14 15.36
N SER A 3 15.04 -24.39 16.39
CA SER A 3 14.75 -23.40 17.45
C SER A 3 16.02 -22.92 18.18
N GLN A 4 17.00 -23.82 18.35
CA GLN A 4 18.28 -23.49 18.96
C GLN A 4 19.16 -22.64 18.05
N SER A 5 19.26 -22.99 16.76
CA SER A 5 19.99 -22.19 15.76
C SER A 5 19.41 -20.78 15.64
N TYR A 6 18.09 -20.63 15.70
CA TYR A 6 17.43 -19.32 15.68
C TYR A 6 17.79 -18.48 16.91
N LYS A 7 17.71 -19.06 18.12
CA LYS A 7 18.06 -18.35 19.36
C LYS A 7 19.50 -17.84 19.34
N THR A 8 20.44 -18.69 18.92
CA THR A 8 21.87 -18.33 18.77
C THR A 8 22.08 -17.24 17.72
N ALA A 9 21.41 -17.33 16.56
CA ALA A 9 21.51 -16.30 15.54
C ALA A 9 20.87 -14.97 15.98
N SER A 10 19.78 -15.02 16.76
CA SER A 10 19.03 -13.86 17.23
C SER A 10 19.69 -13.09 18.38
N SER A 11 20.64 -13.70 19.09
CA SER A 11 21.39 -13.05 20.18
C SER A 11 22.58 -12.22 19.69
N ARG A 12 22.75 -12.06 18.38
CA ARG A 12 23.83 -11.28 17.75
C ARG A 12 23.38 -9.85 17.46
N ASP A 13 24.33 -8.94 17.30
CA ASP A 13 24.06 -7.53 16.96
C ASP A 13 23.37 -7.34 15.60
N ILE A 14 23.55 -8.29 14.68
CA ILE A 14 22.93 -8.29 13.35
C ILE A 14 21.69 -9.19 13.39
N SER A 15 20.55 -8.67 12.94
CA SER A 15 19.31 -9.45 12.87
C SER A 15 19.45 -10.71 12.01
N VAL A 16 18.68 -11.75 12.34
CA VAL A 16 18.67 -13.03 11.60
C VAL A 16 18.34 -12.82 10.11
N SER A 17 17.43 -11.88 9.79
CA SER A 17 17.08 -11.55 8.40
C SER A 17 18.23 -10.88 7.64
N ALA A 18 18.99 -10.00 8.29
CA ALA A 18 20.17 -9.39 7.69
C ALA A 18 21.28 -10.43 7.47
N GLN A 19 21.56 -11.29 8.46
CA GLN A 19 22.49 -12.42 8.33
C GLN A 19 22.12 -13.34 7.14
N ALA A 20 20.83 -13.69 7.01
CA ALA A 20 20.33 -14.48 5.89
C ALA A 20 20.50 -13.78 4.54
N SER A 21 20.23 -12.47 4.49
CA SER A 21 20.39 -11.66 3.28
C SER A 21 21.84 -11.60 2.83
N TYR A 22 22.79 -11.42 3.76
CA TYR A 22 24.21 -11.46 3.47
C TYR A 22 24.67 -12.83 2.96
N SER A 23 24.18 -13.91 3.55
CA SER A 23 24.44 -15.29 3.08
C SER A 23 23.97 -15.51 1.65
N GLY A 24 22.79 -14.97 1.28
CA GLY A 24 22.30 -14.99 -0.09
C GLY A 24 23.23 -14.24 -1.06
N LEU A 25 23.67 -13.03 -0.67
CA LEU A 25 24.62 -12.24 -1.47
C LEU A 25 25.98 -12.93 -1.62
N VAL A 26 26.49 -13.60 -0.58
CA VAL A 26 27.71 -14.41 -0.67
C VAL A 26 27.52 -15.56 -1.66
N SER A 27 26.41 -16.28 -1.58
CA SER A 27 26.12 -17.42 -2.45
C SER A 27 26.02 -17.05 -3.94
N VAL A 28 25.50 -15.86 -4.24
CA VAL A 28 25.25 -15.44 -5.64
C VAL A 28 26.39 -14.59 -6.23
N SER A 29 27.03 -13.75 -5.42
CA SER A 29 27.97 -12.71 -5.91
C SER A 29 29.36 -12.78 -5.27
N GLY A 30 29.64 -13.83 -4.48
CA GLY A 30 30.86 -13.93 -3.68
C GLY A 30 30.97 -12.87 -2.57
N GLY A 31 29.87 -12.15 -2.30
CA GLY A 31 29.80 -11.10 -1.27
C GLY A 31 30.59 -9.85 -1.63
N PHE A 32 30.83 -9.57 -2.92
CA PHE A 32 31.63 -8.43 -3.37
C PHE A 32 31.19 -7.10 -2.74
N SER A 33 29.88 -6.88 -2.61
CA SER A 33 29.27 -5.67 -2.03
C SER A 33 29.23 -5.63 -0.51
N LEU A 34 29.73 -6.66 0.18
CA LEU A 34 29.66 -6.79 1.63
C LEU A 34 30.98 -6.40 2.29
N ASP A 35 30.89 -5.70 3.42
CA ASP A 35 32.03 -5.42 4.27
C ASP A 35 32.50 -6.68 5.04
N LYS A 36 33.61 -6.54 5.77
CA LYS A 36 34.21 -7.66 6.51
C LYS A 36 33.27 -8.23 7.58
N SER A 37 32.53 -7.36 8.28
CA SER A 37 31.59 -7.75 9.33
C SER A 37 30.38 -8.48 8.75
N GLU A 38 29.86 -8.01 7.62
CA GLU A 38 28.74 -8.60 6.90
C GLU A 38 29.11 -9.97 6.30
N ARG A 39 30.31 -10.11 5.73
CA ARG A 39 30.84 -11.40 5.26
C ARG A 39 31.03 -12.40 6.39
N GLN A 40 31.52 -11.94 7.54
CA GLN A 40 31.68 -12.78 8.72
C GLN A 40 30.33 -13.25 9.26
N ALA A 41 29.35 -12.35 9.30
CA ALA A 41 27.97 -12.67 9.68
C ALA A 41 27.33 -13.69 8.72
N ALA A 42 27.52 -13.52 7.41
CA ALA A 42 27.07 -14.47 6.39
C ALA A 42 27.68 -15.86 6.58
N SER A 43 29.00 -15.94 6.80
CA SER A 43 29.72 -17.21 6.96
C SER A 43 29.32 -17.95 8.25
N GLN A 44 29.05 -17.22 9.33
CA GLN A 44 28.56 -17.81 10.58
C GLN A 44 27.14 -18.34 10.39
N PHE A 45 26.27 -17.54 9.76
CA PHE A 45 24.91 -17.95 9.46
C PHE A 45 24.85 -19.21 8.60
N SER A 46 25.61 -19.27 7.50
CA SER A 46 25.62 -20.42 6.58
C SER A 46 26.14 -21.72 7.19
N LYS A 47 26.91 -21.65 8.29
CA LYS A 47 27.39 -22.83 9.03
C LYS A 47 26.37 -23.39 10.01
N GLU A 48 25.44 -22.56 10.46
CA GLU A 48 24.48 -22.88 11.52
C GLU A 48 23.10 -23.25 10.99
N VAL A 49 22.83 -22.90 9.73
CA VAL A 49 21.58 -23.19 9.06
C VAL A 49 21.80 -23.74 7.66
N GLU A 50 20.95 -24.69 7.27
CA GLU A 50 20.81 -25.06 5.88
C GLU A 50 20.21 -23.88 5.10
N THR A 51 20.84 -23.52 3.98
CA THR A 51 20.41 -22.40 3.15
C THR A 51 20.07 -22.88 1.76
N THR A 52 18.96 -22.39 1.22
CA THR A 52 18.61 -22.57 -0.19
C THR A 52 18.60 -21.20 -0.83
N THR A 53 19.37 -21.04 -1.90
CA THR A 53 19.37 -19.80 -2.67
C THR A 53 18.32 -19.92 -3.77
N ILE A 54 17.30 -19.07 -3.70
CA ILE A 54 16.30 -18.92 -4.76
C ILE A 54 16.64 -17.65 -5.51
N THR A 55 16.77 -17.74 -6.83
CA THR A 55 16.95 -16.57 -7.69
C THR A 55 15.67 -16.29 -8.45
N VAL A 56 15.29 -15.02 -8.52
CA VAL A 56 14.09 -14.55 -9.21
C VAL A 56 14.57 -13.76 -10.43
N GLY A 57 14.43 -14.35 -11.62
CA GLY A 57 14.92 -13.78 -12.87
C GLY A 57 16.05 -14.60 -13.49
N ALA A 58 17.07 -13.91 -14.00
CA ALA A 58 18.23 -14.57 -14.58
C ALA A 58 18.95 -15.42 -13.53
N ALA A 59 19.28 -16.65 -13.90
CA ALA A 59 20.05 -17.55 -13.04
C ALA A 59 21.47 -17.00 -12.83
N PRO A 60 22.06 -17.17 -11.63
CA PRO A 60 23.46 -16.87 -11.39
C PRO A 60 24.35 -17.64 -12.37
N PRO A 61 25.39 -17.02 -12.93
CA PRO A 61 26.30 -17.72 -13.82
C PRO A 61 27.11 -18.75 -13.04
N SER A 62 27.44 -19.86 -13.70
CA SER A 62 28.19 -20.97 -13.09
C SER A 62 29.59 -20.59 -12.60
N ASN A 63 30.15 -19.50 -13.12
CA ASN A 63 31.44 -18.94 -12.70
C ASN A 63 31.37 -18.03 -11.46
N GLY A 64 30.17 -17.73 -10.95
CA GLY A 64 29.97 -16.88 -9.77
C GLY A 64 30.29 -15.39 -10.00
N GLU A 65 30.45 -14.96 -11.25
CA GLU A 65 30.77 -13.57 -11.57
C GLU A 65 29.55 -12.65 -11.39
N ALA A 66 29.55 -11.90 -10.29
CA ALA A 66 28.49 -10.96 -9.94
C ALA A 66 28.19 -9.93 -11.04
N ALA A 67 29.22 -9.45 -11.74
CA ALA A 67 29.08 -8.46 -12.81
C ALA A 67 28.34 -9.04 -14.04
N TYR A 68 28.61 -10.30 -14.38
CA TYR A 68 27.94 -11.00 -15.47
C TYR A 68 26.49 -11.35 -15.09
N TRP A 69 26.24 -11.71 -13.84
CA TRP A 69 24.87 -11.89 -13.34
C TRP A 69 24.07 -10.57 -13.40
N ALA A 70 24.67 -9.46 -12.96
CA ALA A 70 24.03 -8.15 -13.01
C ALA A 70 23.73 -7.70 -14.45
N SER A 71 24.60 -8.00 -15.42
CA SER A 71 24.34 -7.68 -16.83
C SER A 71 23.22 -8.54 -17.41
N THR A 72 23.14 -9.83 -17.08
CA THR A 72 22.05 -10.70 -17.55
C THR A 72 20.69 -10.34 -16.94
N VAL A 73 20.65 -9.96 -15.66
CA VAL A 73 19.43 -9.42 -15.03
C VAL A 73 18.98 -8.12 -15.71
N LYS A 74 19.91 -7.26 -16.14
CA LYS A 74 19.61 -6.03 -16.86
C LYS A 74 18.98 -6.29 -18.24
N GLU A 75 19.45 -7.31 -18.95
CA GLU A 75 18.93 -7.68 -20.27
C GLU A 75 17.54 -8.33 -20.20
N ASN A 76 17.26 -9.10 -19.14
CA ASN A 76 15.99 -9.80 -18.95
C ASN A 76 15.43 -9.55 -17.53
N PRO A 77 14.95 -8.33 -17.24
CA PRO A 77 14.41 -8.03 -15.92
C PRO A 77 13.09 -8.79 -15.71
N VAL A 78 12.94 -9.39 -14.52
CA VAL A 78 11.65 -9.91 -14.06
C VAL A 78 11.12 -9.08 -12.90
N PRO A 79 9.80 -8.91 -12.75
CA PRO A 79 9.27 -8.17 -11.62
C PRO A 79 9.45 -8.98 -10.32
N THR A 80 10.14 -8.37 -9.35
CA THR A 80 10.38 -8.95 -8.02
C THR A 80 9.27 -8.63 -7.02
N SER A 81 8.42 -7.67 -7.36
CA SER A 81 7.25 -7.29 -6.57
C SER A 81 6.11 -6.87 -7.49
N TYR A 82 4.89 -7.27 -7.15
CA TYR A 82 3.67 -6.84 -7.82
C TYR A 82 2.73 -6.18 -6.82
N LYS A 83 2.03 -5.14 -7.26
CA LYS A 83 0.82 -4.64 -6.60
C LYS A 83 -0.36 -5.15 -7.43
N ILE A 84 -1.08 -6.11 -6.88
CA ILE A 84 -2.22 -6.74 -7.55
C ILE A 84 -3.49 -6.05 -7.07
N GLU A 85 -4.42 -5.83 -7.99
CA GLU A 85 -5.79 -5.40 -7.69
C GLU A 85 -6.78 -6.53 -8.01
N PRO A 86 -7.97 -6.53 -7.37
CA PRO A 86 -8.99 -7.52 -7.68
C PRO A 86 -9.38 -7.51 -9.15
N ILE A 87 -9.60 -8.70 -9.71
CA ILE A 87 -10.04 -8.82 -11.11
C ILE A 87 -11.39 -8.15 -11.35
N SER A 88 -12.22 -8.03 -10.30
CA SER A 88 -13.48 -7.31 -10.33
C SER A 88 -13.35 -5.83 -10.71
N ASN A 89 -12.17 -5.21 -10.56
CA ASN A 89 -11.90 -3.83 -11.00
C ASN A 89 -11.82 -3.68 -12.52
N LEU A 90 -11.62 -4.76 -13.27
CA LEU A 90 -11.67 -4.74 -14.73
C LEU A 90 -13.11 -4.60 -15.27
N PHE A 91 -14.13 -4.87 -14.45
CA PHE A 91 -15.53 -4.85 -14.85
C PHE A 91 -16.15 -3.48 -14.58
N THR A 92 -15.61 -2.46 -15.23
CA THR A 92 -16.10 -1.08 -15.20
C THR A 92 -16.42 -0.60 -16.61
N ASN A 93 -17.14 0.53 -16.72
CA ASN A 93 -17.45 1.11 -18.03
C ASN A 93 -16.19 1.36 -18.86
N VAL A 94 -15.10 1.81 -18.22
CA VAL A 94 -13.83 2.16 -18.89
C VAL A 94 -13.28 1.01 -19.73
N PHE A 95 -13.44 -0.24 -19.27
CA PHE A 95 -12.90 -1.42 -19.96
C PHE A 95 -13.97 -2.21 -20.73
N MET A 96 -15.25 -2.02 -20.39
CA MET A 96 -16.35 -2.86 -20.88
C MET A 96 -17.34 -2.10 -21.78
N GLU A 97 -17.12 -0.81 -22.04
CA GLU A 97 -17.93 -0.03 -22.97
C GLU A 97 -17.94 -0.68 -24.37
N GLY A 98 -19.11 -0.68 -25.02
CA GLY A 98 -19.29 -1.27 -26.35
C GLY A 98 -19.34 -2.80 -26.40
N THR A 99 -19.12 -3.51 -25.29
CA THR A 99 -19.13 -4.99 -25.28
C THR A 99 -20.53 -5.60 -25.28
N GLY A 100 -21.57 -4.83 -24.92
CA GLY A 100 -22.94 -5.33 -24.72
C GLY A 100 -23.10 -6.23 -23.48
N ILE A 101 -22.05 -6.39 -22.67
CA ILE A 101 -22.03 -7.22 -21.47
C ILE A 101 -22.55 -6.42 -20.27
N ASN A 102 -23.43 -7.03 -19.46
CA ASN A 102 -23.79 -6.49 -18.16
C ASN A 102 -22.64 -6.68 -17.15
N TYR A 103 -21.61 -5.84 -17.27
CA TYR A 103 -20.41 -5.91 -16.45
C TYR A 103 -20.69 -5.64 -14.96
N ASN A 104 -21.72 -4.86 -14.63
CA ASN A 104 -22.13 -4.62 -13.24
C ASN A 104 -22.62 -5.91 -12.55
N LEU A 105 -23.39 -6.74 -13.25
CA LEU A 105 -23.80 -8.05 -12.75
C LEU A 105 -22.60 -8.99 -12.61
N LEU A 106 -21.72 -9.00 -13.62
CA LEU A 106 -20.53 -9.86 -13.62
C LEU A 106 -19.56 -9.51 -12.49
N ARG A 107 -19.34 -8.21 -12.24
CA ARG A 107 -18.56 -7.71 -11.11
C ARG A 107 -19.10 -8.22 -9.78
N LYS A 108 -20.41 -8.09 -9.53
CA LYS A 108 -21.06 -8.58 -8.30
C LYS A 108 -20.88 -10.08 -8.12
N LYS A 109 -21.02 -10.86 -9.19
CA LYS A 109 -20.82 -12.32 -9.16
C LYS A 109 -19.38 -12.67 -8.82
N LEU A 110 -18.40 -12.00 -9.44
CA LEU A 110 -16.98 -12.23 -9.18
C LEU A 110 -16.59 -11.94 -7.74
N VAL A 111 -17.00 -10.80 -7.19
CA VAL A 111 -16.77 -10.48 -5.76
C VAL A 111 -17.37 -11.56 -4.85
N GLY A 112 -18.57 -12.04 -5.16
CA GLY A 112 -19.19 -13.14 -4.42
C GLY A 112 -18.38 -14.45 -4.50
N ILE A 113 -17.86 -14.80 -5.67
CA ILE A 113 -17.04 -16.00 -5.89
C ILE A 113 -15.68 -15.87 -5.20
N GLU A 114 -15.02 -14.71 -5.29
CA GLU A 114 -13.73 -14.42 -4.63
C GLU A 114 -13.83 -14.67 -3.11
N LYS A 115 -14.92 -14.19 -2.50
CA LYS A 115 -15.19 -14.41 -1.07
C LYS A 115 -15.35 -15.89 -0.72
N LEU A 116 -16.14 -16.63 -1.50
CA LEU A 116 -16.36 -18.07 -1.27
C LEU A 116 -15.08 -18.87 -1.47
N TYR A 117 -14.30 -18.56 -2.50
CA TYR A 117 -13.04 -19.23 -2.79
C TYR A 117 -12.03 -18.99 -1.66
N CYS A 118 -11.91 -17.75 -1.18
CA CYS A 118 -11.05 -17.47 -0.04
C CYS A 118 -11.47 -18.28 1.19
N GLN A 119 -12.76 -18.33 1.51
CA GLN A 119 -13.25 -19.10 2.66
C GLN A 119 -12.84 -20.57 2.59
N GLN A 120 -12.84 -21.18 1.40
CA GLN A 120 -12.33 -22.54 1.21
C GLN A 120 -10.83 -22.64 1.50
N LEU A 121 -10.03 -21.69 1.01
CA LEU A 121 -8.59 -21.65 1.28
C LEU A 121 -8.27 -21.43 2.76
N LEU A 122 -9.08 -20.63 3.47
CA LEU A 122 -8.94 -20.40 4.91
C LEU A 122 -9.21 -21.67 5.70
N GLN A 123 -10.28 -22.39 5.35
CA GLN A 123 -10.59 -23.70 5.94
C GLN A 123 -9.49 -24.74 5.66
N ALA A 124 -8.87 -24.68 4.48
CA ALA A 124 -7.75 -25.53 4.11
C ALA A 124 -6.41 -25.09 4.75
N GLY A 125 -6.38 -24.02 5.54
CA GLY A 125 -5.15 -23.48 6.14
C GLY A 125 -4.14 -22.94 5.11
N THR A 126 -4.57 -22.69 3.87
CA THR A 126 -3.73 -22.19 2.78
C THR A 126 -3.56 -20.67 2.85
N VAL A 127 -4.56 -19.97 3.42
CA VAL A 127 -4.49 -18.54 3.73
C VAL A 127 -4.80 -18.31 5.20
N ASN A 128 -4.29 -17.21 5.74
CA ASN A 128 -4.43 -16.83 7.15
C ASN A 128 -5.60 -15.86 7.41
N SER A 129 -6.15 -15.24 6.37
CA SER A 129 -7.29 -14.33 6.46
C SER A 129 -8.04 -14.25 5.13
N CYS A 130 -9.34 -14.04 5.23
CA CYS A 130 -10.23 -13.66 4.12
C CYS A 130 -10.88 -12.30 4.33
N GLU A 131 -10.36 -11.53 5.28
CA GLU A 131 -10.69 -10.11 5.33
C GLU A 131 -10.11 -9.48 4.08
N GLU A 132 -11.01 -9.17 3.14
CA GLU A 132 -10.76 -8.15 2.14
C GLU A 132 -10.28 -6.90 2.87
N SER A 133 -8.98 -6.67 2.92
CA SER A 133 -8.49 -5.31 2.75
C SER A 133 -8.25 -5.06 1.27
N VAL A 134 -9.24 -5.38 0.43
CA VAL A 134 -9.44 -4.57 -0.76
C VAL A 134 -9.94 -3.22 -0.26
N SER A 135 -9.00 -2.44 0.26
CA SER A 135 -9.19 -1.03 0.49
C SER A 135 -9.45 -0.44 -0.90
N VAL A 136 -10.74 -0.31 -1.26
CA VAL A 136 -11.17 0.38 -2.49
C VAL A 136 -10.59 1.80 -2.51
N GLY A 137 -10.32 2.34 -1.33
CA GLY A 137 -9.56 3.55 -1.12
C GLY A 137 -9.16 3.74 0.33
N ILE A 138 -8.43 4.81 0.60
CA ILE A 138 -8.04 5.24 1.95
C ILE A 138 -9.31 5.67 2.68
N THR A 139 -9.55 5.09 3.85
CA THR A 139 -10.75 5.35 4.64
C THR A 139 -10.47 6.30 5.79
N ILE A 140 -11.33 7.30 5.97
CA ILE A 140 -11.37 8.15 7.17
C ILE A 140 -12.75 7.96 7.80
N ASN A 141 -12.79 7.41 9.01
CA ASN A 141 -14.03 7.18 9.76
C ASN A 141 -14.44 8.42 10.53
N ASP A 142 -15.72 8.48 10.87
CA ASP A 142 -16.32 9.44 11.80
C ASP A 142 -16.32 10.90 11.32
N PHE A 143 -16.02 11.14 10.05
CA PHE A 143 -15.95 12.49 9.47
C PHE A 143 -16.53 12.52 8.05
N TYR A 144 -16.83 13.72 7.58
CA TYR A 144 -17.12 14.04 6.19
C TYR A 144 -16.35 15.31 5.78
N LEU A 145 -16.18 15.51 4.47
CA LEU A 145 -15.51 16.70 3.94
C LEU A 145 -16.54 17.80 3.63
N LEU A 146 -16.14 19.06 3.75
CA LEU A 146 -16.99 20.17 3.35
C LEU A 146 -16.99 20.31 1.82
N ASN A 147 -18.03 20.97 1.28
CA ASN A 147 -18.16 21.34 -0.14
C ASN A 147 -18.13 20.15 -1.12
N SER A 148 -19.10 19.24 -0.98
CA SER A 148 -19.30 18.16 -1.95
C SER A 148 -19.71 18.69 -3.33
N ILE A 149 -19.17 18.11 -4.40
CA ILE A 149 -19.53 18.46 -5.79
C ILE A 149 -20.92 17.92 -6.17
N SER A 150 -21.41 16.89 -5.48
CA SER A 150 -22.76 16.36 -5.62
C SER A 150 -23.17 15.56 -4.40
N THR A 151 -24.47 15.56 -4.10
CA THR A 151 -25.07 14.78 -3.01
C THR A 151 -26.28 14.02 -3.54
N PHE A 152 -26.45 12.76 -3.16
CA PHE A 152 -27.62 11.96 -3.51
C PHE A 152 -27.84 10.80 -2.53
N ALA A 153 -29.02 10.20 -2.57
CA ALA A 153 -29.32 9.00 -1.80
C ALA A 153 -28.70 7.74 -2.43
N ALA A 154 -27.94 6.98 -1.64
CA ALA A 154 -27.31 5.72 -2.01
C ALA A 154 -27.74 4.63 -1.02
N ALA A 155 -28.38 3.57 -1.48
CA ALA A 155 -28.91 2.51 -0.61
C ALA A 155 -27.82 1.81 0.23
N THR A 156 -26.57 1.82 -0.24
CA THR A 156 -25.41 1.24 0.45
C THR A 156 -24.13 2.01 0.13
N GLU A 157 -23.11 1.85 0.99
CA GLU A 157 -21.74 2.33 0.72
C GLU A 157 -21.24 1.86 -0.66
N THR A 158 -21.45 0.58 -0.99
CA THR A 158 -21.06 0.02 -2.30
C THR A 158 -21.76 0.72 -3.46
N SER A 159 -23.04 1.08 -3.32
CA SER A 159 -23.74 1.82 -4.38
C SER A 159 -23.21 3.25 -4.55
N CYS A 160 -22.77 3.88 -3.46
CA CYS A 160 -22.09 5.18 -3.47
C CYS A 160 -20.72 5.09 -4.17
N ILE A 161 -19.94 4.06 -3.85
CA ILE A 161 -18.65 3.74 -4.50
C ILE A 161 -18.86 3.55 -6.01
N SER A 162 -19.76 2.66 -6.43
CA SER A 162 -19.95 2.36 -7.86
C SER A 162 -20.30 3.60 -8.68
N LYS A 163 -21.22 4.43 -8.18
CA LYS A 163 -21.57 5.70 -8.85
C LYS A 163 -20.40 6.67 -8.93
N CYS A 164 -19.55 6.71 -7.90
CA CYS A 164 -18.33 7.52 -7.96
C CYS A 164 -17.40 6.99 -9.05
N PHE A 165 -17.27 5.67 -9.20
CA PHE A 165 -16.47 5.07 -10.27
C PHE A 165 -16.98 5.42 -11.67
N GLU A 166 -18.28 5.57 -11.85
CA GLU A 166 -18.92 6.01 -13.10
C GLU A 166 -18.73 7.53 -13.36
N ASN A 167 -18.55 8.34 -12.32
CA ASN A 167 -18.35 9.78 -12.46
C ASN A 167 -16.86 10.12 -12.66
N ARG A 168 -16.54 10.75 -13.80
CA ARG A 168 -15.16 11.15 -14.13
C ARG A 168 -14.58 12.19 -13.16
N HIS A 169 -15.40 13.01 -12.51
CA HIS A 169 -14.93 14.06 -11.59
C HIS A 169 -14.92 13.63 -10.12
N CYS A 170 -15.41 12.42 -9.80
CA CYS A 170 -15.40 11.92 -8.43
C CYS A 170 -14.05 11.26 -8.10
N LEU A 171 -13.36 11.80 -7.10
CA LEU A 171 -12.07 11.31 -6.56
C LEU A 171 -12.22 10.68 -5.17
N SER A 172 -13.27 11.04 -4.45
CA SER A 172 -13.59 10.54 -3.13
C SER A 172 -15.09 10.60 -2.87
N ILE A 173 -15.58 9.76 -1.96
CA ILE A 173 -16.93 9.83 -1.42
C ILE A 173 -16.94 10.06 0.09
N ALA A 174 -18.05 10.55 0.62
CA ALA A 174 -18.46 10.31 2.00
C ALA A 174 -19.83 9.64 1.99
N TYR A 175 -19.94 8.49 2.68
CA TYR A 175 -21.19 7.77 2.87
C TYR A 175 -21.66 7.93 4.31
N ILE A 176 -22.91 8.35 4.51
CA ILE A 176 -23.52 8.51 5.83
C ILE A 176 -24.62 7.45 6.00
N SER A 177 -24.35 6.47 6.85
CA SER A 177 -25.14 5.24 6.93
C SER A 177 -26.56 5.39 7.50
N ASN A 178 -26.86 6.44 8.26
CA ASN A 178 -28.19 6.65 8.84
C ASN A 178 -29.16 7.37 7.88
N SER A 179 -28.66 8.31 7.07
CA SER A 179 -29.45 9.04 6.07
C SER A 179 -29.35 8.41 4.68
N ASN A 180 -28.49 7.40 4.51
CA ASN A 180 -28.14 6.82 3.21
C ASN A 180 -27.65 7.89 2.22
N GLU A 181 -27.02 8.94 2.70
CA GLU A 181 -26.50 10.02 1.88
C GLU A 181 -25.10 9.70 1.37
N CYS A 182 -24.88 10.01 0.10
CA CYS A 182 -23.61 9.87 -0.58
C CYS A 182 -23.19 11.23 -1.13
N HIS A 183 -22.01 11.67 -0.72
CA HIS A 183 -21.39 12.92 -1.14
C HIS A 183 -20.19 12.61 -2.00
N PHE A 184 -20.05 13.28 -3.14
CA PHE A 184 -18.85 13.20 -3.98
C PHE A 184 -17.93 14.38 -3.73
N TYR A 185 -16.63 14.13 -3.84
CA TYR A 185 -15.58 15.13 -3.80
C TYR A 185 -14.63 14.92 -4.98
N GLY A 186 -14.10 16.01 -5.51
CA GLY A 186 -13.22 16.03 -6.67
C GLY A 186 -12.35 17.29 -6.70
N ASP A 187 -11.56 17.44 -7.77
CA ASP A 187 -10.55 18.52 -7.94
C ASP A 187 -11.13 19.94 -8.03
N ALA A 188 -12.45 20.13 -8.17
CA ALA A 188 -13.05 21.47 -8.17
C ALA A 188 -12.60 22.30 -6.94
N ASN A 189 -12.28 21.63 -5.83
CA ASN A 189 -11.71 22.21 -4.63
C ASN A 189 -10.34 21.55 -4.38
N LYS A 190 -9.25 22.15 -4.87
CA LYS A 190 -7.86 21.66 -4.70
C LYS A 190 -7.46 21.28 -3.26
N LYS A 191 -8.24 21.74 -2.28
CA LYS A 191 -8.12 21.49 -0.85
C LYS A 191 -9.49 21.17 -0.28
N HIS A 192 -9.56 20.13 0.53
CA HIS A 192 -10.76 19.69 1.20
C HIS A 192 -10.62 19.90 2.70
N GLU A 193 -11.58 20.58 3.32
CA GLU A 193 -11.62 20.72 4.77
C GLU A 193 -12.46 19.62 5.39
N ILE A 194 -11.96 19.04 6.48
CA ILE A 194 -12.73 18.09 7.29
C ILE A 194 -13.72 18.83 8.17
N SER A 195 -14.94 18.30 8.32
CA SER A 195 -15.92 18.83 9.28
C SER A 195 -15.34 18.86 10.70
N LYS A 196 -15.59 19.95 11.43
CA LYS A 196 -15.24 20.07 12.86
C LYS A 196 -16.08 19.13 13.73
N GLU A 197 -17.28 18.79 13.26
CA GLU A 197 -18.18 17.88 13.95
C GLU A 197 -17.95 16.46 13.43
N ALA A 198 -17.54 15.58 14.34
CA ALA A 198 -17.47 14.16 14.07
C ALA A 198 -18.89 13.60 13.90
N ASN A 199 -19.07 12.75 12.89
CA ASN A 199 -20.28 11.98 12.67
C ASN A 199 -19.89 10.51 12.64
N ALA A 200 -20.16 9.79 13.74
CA ALA A 200 -19.79 8.37 13.91
C ALA A 200 -20.42 7.40 12.89
N LYS A 201 -21.27 7.90 11.98
CA LYS A 201 -21.94 7.14 10.92
C LYS A 201 -21.47 7.53 9.53
N ALA A 202 -20.58 8.53 9.43
CA ALA A 202 -19.96 8.98 8.21
C ALA A 202 -18.63 8.26 7.98
N LYS A 203 -18.37 7.92 6.71
CA LYS A 203 -17.13 7.29 6.27
C LYS A 203 -16.70 7.93 4.96
N ILE A 204 -15.52 8.55 4.96
CA ILE A 204 -14.88 9.05 3.74
C ILE A 204 -14.05 7.92 3.14
N ILE A 205 -14.14 7.76 1.82
CA ILE A 205 -13.30 6.84 1.05
C ILE A 205 -12.66 7.64 -0.09
N ILE A 206 -11.33 7.73 -0.07
CA ILE A 206 -10.52 8.44 -1.07
C ILE A 206 -9.94 7.41 -2.02
N PHE A 207 -10.14 7.55 -3.33
CA PHE A 207 -9.74 6.55 -4.34
C PHE A 207 -8.39 6.91 -4.98
N PRO A 208 -7.25 6.31 -4.58
CA PRO A 208 -5.93 6.67 -5.11
C PRO A 208 -5.81 6.39 -6.60
N THR A 209 -6.49 5.36 -7.10
CA THR A 209 -6.53 5.00 -8.52
C THR A 209 -7.06 6.14 -9.36
N LYS A 210 -8.20 6.74 -8.96
CA LYS A 210 -8.79 7.88 -9.67
C LYS A 210 -7.93 9.14 -9.61
N ILE A 211 -7.29 9.38 -8.47
CA ILE A 211 -6.39 10.52 -8.28
C ILE A 211 -5.18 10.39 -9.22
N ASN A 212 -4.59 9.20 -9.29
CA ASN A 212 -3.45 8.90 -10.16
C ASN A 212 -3.81 9.03 -11.65
N ASP A 213 -4.97 8.50 -12.07
CA ASP A 213 -5.45 8.61 -13.44
C ASP A 213 -5.63 10.07 -13.88
N GLN A 214 -6.04 10.94 -12.96
CA GLN A 214 -6.21 12.37 -13.21
C GLN A 214 -4.93 13.18 -13.02
N LYS A 215 -3.84 12.55 -12.57
CA LYS A 215 -2.56 13.21 -12.26
C LYS A 215 -2.73 14.44 -11.36
N THR A 216 -3.65 14.34 -10.40
CA THR A 216 -3.99 15.42 -9.46
C THR A 216 -3.60 15.05 -8.04
N ASP A 217 -3.62 16.02 -7.13
CA ASP A 217 -3.42 15.81 -5.70
C ASP A 217 -4.77 15.91 -4.99
N PHE A 218 -5.03 15.02 -4.03
CA PHE A 218 -6.18 15.11 -3.15
C PHE A 218 -5.71 15.52 -1.76
N VAL A 219 -5.90 16.80 -1.41
CA VAL A 219 -5.40 17.38 -0.16
C VAL A 219 -6.53 17.53 0.85
N VAL A 220 -6.36 16.94 2.04
CA VAL A 220 -7.28 17.14 3.17
C VAL A 220 -6.60 17.98 4.24
N GLU A 221 -7.18 19.12 4.56
CA GLU A 221 -6.70 20.07 5.57
C GLU A 221 -7.29 19.76 6.96
N HIS A 222 -6.53 20.15 7.99
CA HIS A 222 -6.89 19.98 9.40
C HIS A 222 -7.12 18.52 9.85
N LEU A 223 -6.65 17.54 9.08
CA LEU A 223 -6.69 16.13 9.44
C LEU A 223 -5.47 15.75 10.31
N ARG A 224 -5.73 15.21 11.49
CA ARG A 224 -4.71 14.55 12.32
C ARG A 224 -4.88 13.04 12.26
N VAL A 225 -3.87 12.36 11.72
CA VAL A 225 -3.89 10.91 11.58
C VAL A 225 -3.45 10.26 12.90
N SER A 226 -4.33 9.44 13.48
CA SER A 226 -4.11 8.74 14.76
C SER A 226 -3.40 7.39 14.62
N THR A 227 -3.28 6.87 13.39
CA THR A 227 -2.56 5.61 13.14
C THR A 227 -1.06 5.80 13.34
N LYS A 228 -0.35 4.70 13.66
CA LYS A 228 1.10 4.75 13.82
C LYS A 228 1.75 5.12 12.49
N ALA A 229 2.41 6.27 12.46
CA ALA A 229 3.26 6.66 11.34
C ALA A 229 4.42 5.66 11.22
N ARG A 230 4.96 5.54 10.00
CA ARG A 230 6.16 4.74 9.78
C ARG A 230 7.33 5.32 10.59
N PRO A 231 8.27 4.48 11.06
CA PRO A 231 9.37 4.90 11.93
C PRO A 231 10.32 5.94 11.31
N ALA A 232 10.26 6.16 10.00
CA ALA A 232 11.05 7.16 9.27
C ALA A 232 10.35 8.54 9.18
N SER A 233 9.72 9.02 10.26
CA SER A 233 9.22 10.39 10.31
C SER A 233 10.39 11.37 10.33
N ASN A 234 10.51 12.22 9.31
CA ASN A 234 11.59 13.18 9.18
C ASN A 234 11.07 14.61 9.38
N LYS A 235 11.91 15.50 9.91
CA LYS A 235 11.63 16.94 9.83
C LYS A 235 11.91 17.41 8.40
N THR A 236 10.92 17.97 7.73
CA THR A 236 11.05 18.56 6.38
C THR A 236 10.60 20.02 6.41
N VAL A 237 11.12 20.84 5.51
CA VAL A 237 10.82 22.29 5.51
C VAL A 237 9.41 22.63 5.01
N ASP A 238 8.83 21.77 4.16
CA ASP A 238 7.50 21.99 3.57
C ASP A 238 6.80 20.68 3.15
N ALA A 239 5.54 20.81 2.74
CA ALA A 239 4.71 19.70 2.26
C ALA A 239 5.20 19.10 0.94
N GLN A 240 5.84 19.88 0.07
CA GLN A 240 6.36 19.39 -1.22
C GLN A 240 7.56 18.46 -1.02
N SER A 241 8.42 18.79 -0.07
CA SER A 241 9.54 17.96 0.36
C SER A 241 9.03 16.66 0.98
N CYS A 242 7.97 16.73 1.78
CA CYS A 242 7.32 15.54 2.35
C CYS A 242 6.68 14.65 1.27
N LYS A 243 6.00 15.25 0.28
CA LYS A 243 5.48 14.55 -0.90
C LYS A 243 6.60 13.83 -1.66
N LYS A 244 7.72 14.50 -1.94
CA LYS A 244 8.86 13.91 -2.63
C LYS A 244 9.42 12.71 -1.87
N ALA A 245 9.53 12.81 -0.54
CA ALA A 245 9.97 11.71 0.30
C ALA A 245 9.01 10.50 0.20
N CYS A 246 7.69 10.75 0.23
CA CYS A 246 6.70 9.70 0.03
C CYS A 246 6.81 9.04 -1.35
N LEU A 247 6.97 9.82 -2.42
CA LEU A 247 7.12 9.29 -3.78
C LEU A 247 8.39 8.45 -3.99
N GLN A 248 9.43 8.71 -3.20
CA GLN A 248 10.68 7.93 -3.23
C GLN A 248 10.62 6.66 -2.37
N ASP A 249 9.65 6.56 -1.45
CA ASP A 249 9.42 5.39 -0.62
C ASP A 249 8.35 4.50 -1.26
N THR A 250 8.75 3.36 -1.81
CA THR A 250 7.88 2.41 -2.53
C THR A 250 6.73 1.86 -1.69
N SER A 251 6.78 2.03 -0.37
CA SER A 251 5.79 1.55 0.58
C SER A 251 4.94 2.70 1.15
N CYS A 252 5.15 3.95 0.72
CA CYS A 252 4.34 5.09 1.14
C CYS A 252 3.10 5.23 0.23
N ASP A 253 1.92 5.24 0.85
CA ASP A 253 0.66 5.48 0.13
C ASP A 253 0.13 6.90 0.40
N VAL A 254 0.42 7.48 1.58
CA VAL A 254 -0.05 8.81 2.01
C VAL A 254 1.01 9.46 2.90
N PHE A 255 1.09 10.79 2.88
CA PHE A 255 1.84 11.56 3.86
C PHE A 255 0.95 12.57 4.60
N ASN A 256 1.35 12.91 5.82
CA ASN A 256 0.81 14.03 6.59
C ASN A 256 1.96 15.01 6.85
N PHE A 257 1.73 16.29 6.55
CA PHE A 257 2.67 17.35 6.85
C PHE A 257 2.01 18.35 7.79
N CYS A 258 2.68 18.65 8.89
CA CYS A 258 2.24 19.70 9.78
C CYS A 258 2.96 21.03 9.44
N SER A 259 2.17 22.03 9.04
CA SER A 259 2.67 23.40 8.76
C SER A 259 2.35 24.43 9.86
N ASP A 260 1.30 24.23 10.66
CA ASP A 260 0.79 25.26 11.58
C ASP A 260 1.13 24.97 13.05
N GLN A 261 1.81 25.92 13.68
CA GLN A 261 2.24 25.84 15.09
C GLN A 261 1.07 25.79 16.07
N THR A 262 -0.06 26.41 15.74
CA THR A 262 -1.29 26.47 16.54
C THR A 262 -1.93 25.09 16.66
N TYR A 263 -2.00 24.36 15.55
CA TYR A 263 -2.70 23.07 15.49
C TYR A 263 -1.79 21.88 15.83
N CYS A 264 -0.48 22.01 15.62
CA CYS A 264 0.43 20.87 15.72
C CYS A 264 1.27 20.77 16.99
N LYS A 265 1.16 21.69 17.95
CA LYS A 265 1.71 21.57 19.32
C LYS A 265 3.11 20.92 19.40
N GLY A 266 4.08 21.48 18.68
CA GLY A 266 5.48 21.00 18.69
C GLY A 266 5.85 20.01 17.58
N GLU A 267 4.90 19.60 16.75
CA GLU A 267 5.12 18.76 15.56
C GLU A 267 5.25 19.60 14.26
N VAL A 268 5.55 20.89 14.36
CA VAL A 268 5.76 21.76 13.19
C VAL A 268 6.89 21.21 12.33
N ASN A 269 6.72 21.25 11.02
CA ASN A 269 7.66 20.72 10.04
C ASN A 269 7.86 19.19 10.12
N ASN A 270 6.98 18.49 10.84
CA ASN A 270 7.01 17.04 10.90
C ASN A 270 6.33 16.45 9.65
N CYS A 271 7.07 15.60 8.94
CA CYS A 271 6.58 14.82 7.82
C CYS A 271 6.40 13.37 8.27
N LYS A 272 5.15 12.91 8.29
CA LYS A 272 4.79 11.54 8.65
C LYS A 272 4.33 10.79 7.41
N LEU A 273 4.95 9.65 7.15
CA LEU A 273 4.61 8.76 6.03
C LEU A 273 3.77 7.59 6.53
N TYR A 274 2.78 7.19 5.74
CA TYR A 274 1.83 6.14 6.06
C TYR A 274 1.75 5.12 4.94
N SER A 275 1.48 3.87 5.32
CA SER A 275 1.15 2.79 4.40
C SER A 275 -0.26 2.30 4.68
N SER A 276 -0.98 1.96 3.63
CA SER A 276 -2.29 1.32 3.66
C SER A 276 -2.22 -0.16 4.06
N LYS A 277 -1.02 -0.76 4.04
CA LYS A 277 -0.80 -2.14 4.48
C LYS A 277 -0.52 -2.16 5.98
N ALA A 278 -1.32 -2.91 6.73
CA ALA A 278 -1.04 -3.19 8.14
C ALA A 278 0.29 -3.96 8.24
N SER A 279 1.24 -3.39 8.97
CA SER A 279 2.48 -4.05 9.39
C SER A 279 2.24 -5.00 10.55
#